data_AF-A0A267GW13-F1
#
_entry.id   AF-A0A267GW13-F1
#
_cell.length_a   1.000
_cell.length_b   1.000
_cell.length_c   1.000
_cell.angle_alpha   90.00
_cell.angle_beta   90.00
_cell.angle_gamma   90.00
#
_symmetry.space_group_name_H-M   'P 1'
#
loop_
_entity.id
_entity.type
_entity.pdbx_description
1 polymer ?
#
loop_
_entity_poly.entity_id
_entity_poly.type
_entity_poly.pdbx_seq_one_letter_code
_entity_poly.pdbx_strand_id
1 'polypeptide(L)'
;MGNCKKMTDVDTEVCARRKTCRCDALGDPHFLMYDGVPLHFQGECKYTLTKLRNPADPCAFDVQVKNEHRGDNKNYTYVRLLDVKIFGRVFRLHQHKRLLVDGKIVSLPYTGPGFRVFYSGPYVQFVATKCRFSAAFDGRYTGYVEVGKQYAGRMVGLCGNCNGKQKDDYVTREGVNVIAKKDNFERDNLVGNSFRVPDDSDKPGKRCKNTPALSASSACSNAWIPRARALCRRLSDRRGPFGKCIASGRVPSLALANDCRNDACVNRLKPAALRRAVCEAHKDLAEQCAEAGFAGLRWRTKTFCPMKCDKDKVYTTKMQPCPKSCENLFFGTKANCYNLPKREGCACKKGLVLDGRKCVRPEMCQCVKKFPELMCKDDASAKKCRRWRAAGHCASNPYTMLKMCRRTCGLCHTKKAKASCRNIMSVRRCKILKRKGQCGTSFVSTACRRTCGLCKAGDKIVEEKSTNKTAKSSRRGHTVVLRSTEDKD
;
A
#
# COMPACT_ATOMS: atom_id res chain seq x y z
N MET A 1 -35.69 -1.23 -41.74
CA MET A 1 -34.72 -1.82 -42.69
C MET A 1 -33.42 -1.03 -42.53
N GLY A 2 -32.23 -1.58 -42.27
CA GLY A 2 -31.79 -2.96 -42.16
C GLY A 2 -30.92 -3.17 -40.91
N ASN A 3 -30.90 -4.43 -40.49
CA ASN A 3 -30.24 -4.96 -39.31
C ASN A 3 -28.72 -4.91 -39.41
N CYS A 4 -28.06 -4.68 -38.27
CA CYS A 4 -26.87 -5.45 -37.91
C CYS A 4 -26.97 -5.84 -36.43
N LYS A 5 -27.00 -7.15 -36.17
CA LYS A 5 -26.92 -7.75 -34.84
C LYS A 5 -25.87 -8.86 -34.85
N LYS A 6 -25.02 -8.83 -33.82
CA LYS A 6 -24.04 -9.82 -33.31
C LYS A 6 -22.74 -9.97 -34.14
N MET A 7 -21.54 -10.07 -33.55
CA MET A 7 -21.18 -10.61 -32.23
C MET A 7 -19.79 -10.10 -31.74
N THR A 8 -19.68 -9.82 -30.43
CA THR A 8 -18.49 -9.84 -29.54
C THR A 8 -17.23 -9.02 -29.89
N ASP A 9 -17.12 -7.81 -29.32
CA ASP A 9 -15.86 -7.05 -29.25
C ASP A 9 -15.77 -6.19 -27.96
N VAL A 10 -16.14 -6.78 -26.82
CA VAL A 10 -16.19 -6.04 -25.52
C VAL A 10 -14.81 -5.97 -24.83
N ASP A 11 -13.78 -6.64 -25.37
CA ASP A 11 -12.44 -6.69 -24.75
C ASP A 11 -11.39 -5.78 -25.42
N THR A 12 -11.68 -5.20 -26.60
CA THR A 12 -10.74 -4.38 -27.40
C THR A 12 -10.80 -2.89 -27.07
N GLU A 13 -11.94 -2.37 -26.60
CA GLU A 13 -12.12 -0.92 -26.36
C GLU A 13 -11.57 -0.44 -24.99
N VAL A 14 -11.23 -1.37 -24.09
CA VAL A 14 -10.83 -1.06 -22.70
C VAL A 14 -9.40 -0.49 -22.62
N CYS A 15 -8.55 -0.72 -23.61
CA CYS A 15 -7.14 -0.31 -23.60
C CYS A 15 -6.88 1.13 -24.09
N ALA A 16 -7.83 1.77 -24.77
CA ALA A 16 -7.64 3.08 -25.39
C ALA A 16 -7.63 4.26 -24.38
N ARG A 17 -8.13 4.07 -23.14
CA ARG A 17 -8.25 5.14 -22.13
C ARG A 17 -7.20 5.15 -21.02
N ARG A 18 -6.25 4.21 -21.00
CA ARG A 18 -5.19 4.19 -19.96
C ARG A 18 -3.96 4.97 -20.43
N LYS A 19 -3.57 6.01 -19.66
CA LYS A 19 -2.34 6.82 -19.87
C LYS A 19 -1.03 6.03 -19.66
N THR A 20 -1.15 4.75 -19.28
CA THR A 20 -0.10 3.79 -18.97
C THR A 20 -0.52 2.40 -19.44
N CYS A 21 0.45 1.52 -19.68
CA CYS A 21 0.24 0.08 -19.79
C CYS A 21 0.65 -0.61 -18.50
N ARG A 22 -0.08 -1.65 -18.13
CA ARG A 22 0.15 -2.43 -16.91
C ARG A 22 0.26 -3.89 -17.27
N CYS A 23 1.29 -4.55 -16.75
CA CYS A 23 1.44 -6.00 -16.80
C CYS A 23 1.48 -6.52 -15.37
N ASP A 24 0.71 -7.56 -15.09
CA ASP A 24 0.61 -8.19 -13.78
C ASP A 24 1.16 -9.62 -13.83
N ALA A 25 2.00 -9.97 -12.85
CA ALA A 25 2.37 -11.34 -12.54
C ALA A 25 1.55 -11.76 -11.31
N LEU A 26 0.42 -12.42 -11.53
CA LEU A 26 -0.61 -12.72 -10.53
C LEU A 26 -0.31 -14.00 -9.73
N GLY A 27 0.98 -14.33 -9.59
CA GLY A 27 1.44 -15.68 -9.30
C GLY A 27 1.74 -16.41 -10.60
N ASP A 28 2.73 -17.28 -10.57
CA ASP A 28 3.01 -18.16 -11.71
C ASP A 28 2.00 -19.32 -11.61
N PRO A 29 1.28 -19.71 -12.66
CA PRO A 29 1.58 -19.43 -14.06
C PRO A 29 0.92 -18.18 -14.66
N HIS A 30 0.11 -17.42 -13.93
CA HIS A 30 -0.80 -16.43 -14.50
C HIS A 30 -0.18 -15.04 -14.67
N PHE A 31 0.16 -14.68 -15.91
CA PHE A 31 0.48 -13.31 -16.29
C PHE A 31 -0.69 -12.66 -17.01
N LEU A 32 -0.90 -11.38 -16.77
CA LEU A 32 -1.74 -10.51 -17.59
C LEU A 32 -0.83 -9.53 -18.32
N MET A 33 -0.68 -9.72 -19.64
CA MET A 33 0.20 -8.92 -20.49
C MET A 33 -0.35 -7.51 -20.70
N TYR A 34 0.47 -6.63 -21.28
CA TYR A 34 0.15 -5.20 -21.38
C TYR A 34 -1.15 -4.89 -22.13
N ASP A 35 -1.49 -5.67 -23.16
CA ASP A 35 -2.69 -5.45 -23.97
C ASP A 35 -3.89 -6.30 -23.50
N GLY A 36 -3.79 -6.87 -22.30
CA GLY A 36 -4.89 -7.52 -21.58
C GLY A 36 -5.08 -9.00 -21.88
N VAL A 37 -4.19 -9.62 -22.65
CA VAL A 37 -4.19 -11.07 -22.89
C VAL A 37 -3.43 -11.83 -21.81
N PRO A 38 -3.89 -13.03 -21.41
CA PRO A 38 -3.20 -13.86 -20.44
C PRO A 38 -2.02 -14.61 -21.07
N LEU A 39 -1.01 -14.92 -20.26
CA LEU A 39 0.03 -15.89 -20.57
C LEU A 39 0.13 -16.86 -19.38
N HIS A 40 -0.07 -18.16 -19.61
CA HIS A 40 -0.03 -19.20 -18.58
C HIS A 40 1.25 -20.04 -18.68
N PHE A 41 2.24 -19.73 -17.86
CA PHE A 41 3.57 -20.36 -17.95
C PHE A 41 4.11 -20.83 -16.59
N GLN A 42 4.41 -22.12 -16.42
CA GLN A 42 4.83 -22.72 -15.13
C GLN A 42 6.36 -22.75 -14.96
N GLY A 43 7.04 -21.65 -15.26
CA GLY A 43 8.50 -21.56 -15.24
C GLY A 43 9.10 -21.46 -13.83
N GLU A 44 9.99 -22.36 -13.38
CA GLU A 44 10.66 -22.19 -12.06
C GLU A 44 11.97 -21.36 -12.11
N CYS A 45 12.32 -20.83 -13.27
CA CYS A 45 13.55 -20.09 -13.48
C CYS A 45 13.38 -18.58 -13.25
N LYS A 46 14.41 -17.82 -13.64
CA LYS A 46 14.37 -16.38 -13.79
C LYS A 46 14.13 -16.03 -15.26
N TYR A 47 13.26 -15.06 -15.51
CA TYR A 47 12.84 -14.66 -16.85
C TYR A 47 12.82 -13.14 -16.98
N THR A 48 13.04 -12.62 -18.20
CA THR A 48 12.76 -11.22 -18.52
C THR A 48 11.25 -11.01 -18.56
N LEU A 49 10.71 -10.32 -17.56
CA LEU A 49 9.29 -9.97 -17.52
C LEU A 49 8.99 -8.89 -18.58
N THR A 50 9.79 -7.83 -18.59
CA THR A 50 9.74 -6.76 -19.60
C THR A 50 11.04 -5.96 -19.61
N LYS A 51 11.53 -5.61 -20.79
CA LYS A 51 12.68 -4.71 -20.95
C LYS A 51 12.53 -3.83 -22.18
N LEU A 52 13.20 -2.69 -22.17
CA LEU A 52 13.31 -1.84 -23.35
C LEU A 52 14.29 -2.46 -24.37
N ARG A 53 13.98 -2.38 -25.66
CA ARG A 53 14.86 -2.92 -26.73
C ARG A 53 16.15 -2.11 -26.89
N ASN A 54 16.06 -0.79 -26.77
CA ASN A 54 17.22 0.10 -26.87
C ASN A 54 17.86 0.31 -25.49
N PRO A 55 19.03 -0.27 -25.19
CA PRO A 55 19.71 -0.09 -23.91
C PRO A 55 20.34 1.30 -23.74
N ALA A 56 20.49 2.08 -24.81
CA ALA A 56 21.07 3.43 -24.75
C ALA A 56 20.07 4.51 -24.28
N ASP A 57 18.78 4.18 -24.15
CA ASP A 57 17.78 5.11 -23.59
C ASP A 57 18.15 5.43 -22.12
N PRO A 58 18.18 6.72 -21.70
CA PRO A 58 18.48 7.09 -20.31
C PRO A 58 17.51 6.48 -19.28
N CYS A 59 16.33 6.09 -19.72
CA CYS A 59 15.30 5.39 -18.96
C CYS A 59 15.17 3.92 -19.37
N ALA A 60 16.18 3.32 -20.00
CA ALA A 60 16.22 1.89 -20.27
C ALA A 60 16.11 1.10 -18.96
N PHE A 61 15.20 0.13 -18.96
CA PHE A 61 14.98 -0.76 -17.83
C PHE A 61 14.93 -2.22 -18.30
N ASP A 62 15.27 -3.13 -17.39
CA ASP A 62 15.05 -4.57 -17.51
C ASP A 62 14.45 -5.06 -16.19
N VAL A 63 13.18 -5.49 -16.23
CA VAL A 63 12.52 -6.12 -15.10
C VAL A 63 12.55 -7.62 -15.31
N GLN A 64 13.15 -8.31 -14.36
CA GLN A 64 13.25 -9.76 -14.35
C GLN A 64 12.39 -10.33 -13.22
N VAL A 65 11.67 -11.41 -13.51
CA VAL A 65 10.86 -12.14 -12.55
C VAL A 65 11.53 -13.47 -12.23
N LYS A 66 11.66 -13.81 -10.95
CA LYS A 66 12.10 -15.13 -10.52
C LYS A 66 10.93 -15.86 -9.89
N ASN A 67 10.71 -17.07 -10.38
CA ASN A 67 9.67 -17.95 -9.92
C ASN A 67 10.26 -19.12 -9.12
N GLU A 68 9.43 -19.78 -8.32
CA GLU A 68 9.83 -20.93 -7.51
C GLU A 68 8.66 -21.87 -7.22
N HIS A 69 8.95 -23.14 -7.02
CA HIS A 69 8.06 -24.04 -6.30
C HIS A 69 8.09 -23.75 -4.79
N ARG A 70 6.96 -23.97 -4.10
CA ARG A 70 6.84 -23.71 -2.65
C ARG A 70 6.36 -24.92 -1.86
N GLY A 71 7.10 -25.25 -0.80
CA GLY A 71 6.85 -26.44 0.00
C GLY A 71 6.83 -27.69 -0.88
N ASP A 72 5.86 -28.57 -0.66
CA ASP A 72 5.70 -29.82 -1.41
C ASP A 72 4.98 -29.64 -2.75
N ASN A 73 4.66 -28.39 -3.15
CA ASN A 73 4.00 -28.13 -4.42
C ASN A 73 5.02 -28.15 -5.58
N LYS A 74 4.96 -29.20 -6.39
CA LYS A 74 5.74 -29.34 -7.64
C LYS A 74 4.91 -29.04 -8.90
N ASN A 75 3.64 -28.72 -8.74
CA ASN A 75 2.71 -28.55 -9.86
C ASN A 75 2.58 -27.08 -10.30
N TYR A 76 2.88 -26.15 -9.39
CA TYR A 76 2.78 -24.72 -9.63
C TYR A 76 3.97 -23.98 -9.06
N THR A 77 4.35 -22.94 -9.78
CA THR A 77 5.37 -21.98 -9.39
C THR A 77 4.73 -20.75 -8.75
N TYR A 78 5.53 -19.86 -8.17
CA TYR A 78 5.06 -18.59 -7.64
C TYR A 78 6.15 -17.55 -7.85
N VAL A 79 5.76 -16.30 -8.09
CA VAL A 79 6.71 -15.19 -8.07
C VAL A 79 7.38 -15.10 -6.70
N ARG A 80 8.69 -15.23 -6.68
CA ARG A 80 9.55 -15.10 -5.50
C ARG A 80 10.06 -13.67 -5.35
N LEU A 81 10.46 -13.04 -6.46
CA LEU A 81 11.00 -11.69 -6.46
C LEU A 81 10.87 -11.04 -7.84
N LEU A 82 11.00 -9.71 -7.84
CA LEU A 82 11.22 -8.90 -9.04
C LEU A 82 12.57 -8.18 -8.91
N ASP A 83 13.42 -8.31 -9.92
CA ASP A 83 14.61 -7.48 -10.07
C ASP A 83 14.33 -6.37 -11.06
N VAL A 84 14.39 -5.14 -10.60
CA VAL A 84 14.25 -3.94 -11.41
C VAL A 84 15.65 -3.40 -11.68
N LYS A 85 16.11 -3.51 -12.92
CA LYS A 85 17.39 -2.98 -13.37
C LYS A 85 17.16 -1.65 -14.09
N ILE A 86 17.64 -0.56 -13.53
CA ILE A 86 17.50 0.80 -14.08
C ILE A 86 18.56 1.71 -13.45
N PHE A 87 19.03 2.73 -14.17
CA PHE A 87 20.07 3.66 -13.71
C PHE A 87 21.39 2.97 -13.28
N GLY A 88 21.75 1.87 -13.94
CA GLY A 88 22.95 1.10 -13.62
C GLY A 88 22.92 0.34 -12.29
N ARG A 89 21.73 0.22 -11.67
CA ARG A 89 21.55 -0.44 -10.36
C ARG A 89 20.54 -1.57 -10.44
N VAL A 90 20.61 -2.50 -9.49
CA VAL A 90 19.67 -3.62 -9.37
C VAL A 90 18.87 -3.47 -8.08
N PHE A 91 17.56 -3.24 -8.22
CA PHE A 91 16.61 -3.18 -7.11
C PHE A 91 15.80 -4.48 -7.05
N ARG A 92 16.09 -5.31 -6.06
CA ARG A 92 15.40 -6.59 -5.84
C ARG A 92 14.27 -6.43 -4.85
N LEU A 93 13.04 -6.48 -5.34
CA LEU A 93 11.83 -6.53 -4.54
C LEU A 93 11.56 -7.99 -4.16
N HIS A 94 11.88 -8.36 -2.93
CA HIS A 94 11.90 -9.77 -2.48
C HIS A 94 10.70 -10.11 -1.57
N GLN A 95 10.44 -11.41 -1.40
CA GLN A 95 9.56 -11.95 -0.36
C GLN A 95 9.76 -11.30 1.01
N HIS A 96 8.67 -11.26 1.76
CA HIS A 96 8.56 -10.61 3.07
C HIS A 96 8.82 -9.10 3.03
N LYS A 97 8.65 -8.51 1.83
CA LYS A 97 8.79 -7.10 1.54
C LYS A 97 10.18 -6.56 1.90
N ARG A 98 11.21 -7.35 1.60
CA ARG A 98 12.61 -6.96 1.72
C ARG A 98 13.06 -6.30 0.44
N LEU A 99 13.85 -5.24 0.55
CA LEU A 99 14.51 -4.60 -0.58
C LEU A 99 16.00 -4.92 -0.50
N LEU A 100 16.57 -5.42 -1.59
CA LEU A 100 18.01 -5.43 -1.78
C LEU A 100 18.36 -4.45 -2.90
N VAL A 101 19.45 -3.71 -2.73
CA VAL A 101 20.00 -2.83 -3.74
C VAL A 101 21.44 -3.24 -3.96
N ASP A 102 21.77 -3.65 -5.18
CA ASP A 102 23.10 -4.13 -5.56
C ASP A 102 23.59 -5.25 -4.60
N GLY A 103 22.69 -6.20 -4.30
CA GLY A 103 22.96 -7.34 -3.42
C GLY A 103 22.86 -7.05 -1.91
N LYS A 104 22.78 -5.79 -1.48
CA LYS A 104 22.75 -5.42 -0.05
C LYS A 104 21.32 -5.16 0.43
N ILE A 105 20.93 -5.75 1.56
CA ILE A 105 19.62 -5.47 2.18
C ILE A 105 19.61 -4.03 2.68
N VAL A 106 18.58 -3.27 2.32
CA VAL A 106 18.39 -1.88 2.76
C VAL A 106 17.01 -1.68 3.39
N SER A 107 16.88 -0.64 4.21
CA SER A 107 15.59 -0.23 4.77
C SER A 107 14.76 0.55 3.76
N LEU A 108 13.44 0.43 3.88
CA LEU A 108 12.49 1.22 3.12
C LEU A 108 11.98 2.42 3.93
N PRO A 109 11.66 3.53 3.24
CA PRO A 109 11.93 3.77 1.82
C PRO A 109 13.42 3.99 1.49
N TYR A 110 13.75 3.79 0.23
CA TYR A 110 15.07 4.00 -0.33
C TYR A 110 14.94 4.97 -1.51
N THR A 111 15.63 6.10 -1.48
CA THR A 111 15.49 7.16 -2.50
C THR A 111 16.85 7.50 -3.07
N GLY A 112 16.92 7.76 -4.37
CA GLY A 112 18.12 8.24 -5.04
C GLY A 112 17.78 9.19 -6.20
N PRO A 113 18.77 9.61 -7.00
CA PRO A 113 18.54 10.45 -8.15
C PRO A 113 17.54 9.80 -9.12
N GLY A 114 16.38 10.43 -9.32
CA GLY A 114 15.38 9.99 -10.30
C GLY A 114 14.45 8.83 -9.87
N PHE A 115 14.66 8.21 -8.71
CA PHE A 115 13.83 7.10 -8.24
C PHE A 115 13.49 7.14 -6.74
N ARG A 116 12.43 6.41 -6.38
CA ARG A 116 12.03 6.15 -4.99
C ARG A 116 11.46 4.74 -4.87
N VAL A 117 11.86 4.03 -3.81
CA VAL A 117 11.31 2.74 -3.41
C VAL A 117 10.67 2.87 -2.03
N PHE A 118 9.41 2.49 -1.87
CA PHE A 118 8.66 2.71 -0.63
C PHE A 118 7.53 1.70 -0.43
N TYR A 119 6.93 1.65 0.76
CA TYR A 119 5.72 0.86 0.98
C TYR A 119 4.50 1.56 0.39
N SER A 120 3.80 0.89 -0.54
CA SER A 120 2.53 1.35 -1.09
C SER A 120 1.40 0.37 -0.83
N GLY A 121 0.56 0.67 0.17
CA GLY A 121 -0.43 -0.28 0.64
C GLY A 121 0.22 -1.64 1.01
N PRO A 122 -0.19 -2.76 0.40
CA PRO A 122 0.45 -4.06 0.61
C PRO A 122 1.78 -4.24 -0.16
N TYR A 123 2.17 -3.35 -1.07
CA TYR A 123 3.33 -3.52 -1.94
C TYR A 123 4.59 -2.83 -1.43
N VAL A 124 5.75 -3.35 -1.85
CA VAL A 124 6.96 -2.52 -2.05
C VAL A 124 6.88 -1.97 -3.46
N GLN A 125 6.89 -0.65 -3.59
CA GLN A 125 6.71 0.07 -4.84
C GLN A 125 8.01 0.79 -5.22
N PHE A 126 8.53 0.50 -6.40
CA PHE A 126 9.54 1.28 -7.11
C PHE A 126 8.86 2.28 -8.05
N VAL A 127 9.31 3.54 -8.06
CA VAL A 127 8.85 4.57 -8.99
C VAL A 127 10.04 5.35 -9.53
N ALA A 128 10.11 5.49 -10.84
CA ALA A 128 10.96 6.44 -11.56
C ALA A 128 10.08 7.40 -12.36
N THR A 129 9.71 8.53 -11.74
CA THR A 129 8.66 9.42 -12.26
C THR A 129 9.04 10.05 -13.60
N LYS A 130 10.29 10.50 -13.77
CA LYS A 130 10.76 11.08 -15.04
C LYS A 130 10.68 10.07 -16.20
N CYS A 131 10.94 8.80 -15.90
CA CYS A 131 10.80 7.71 -16.86
C CYS A 131 9.35 7.20 -16.99
N ARG A 132 8.39 7.72 -16.22
CA ARG A 132 7.01 7.20 -16.14
C ARG A 132 6.97 5.67 -16.02
N PHE A 133 7.88 5.15 -15.19
CA PHE A 133 8.08 3.72 -14.96
C PHE A 133 7.84 3.41 -13.48
N SER A 134 7.15 2.30 -13.21
CA SER A 134 6.98 1.79 -11.87
C SER A 134 6.91 0.27 -11.87
N ALA A 135 7.36 -0.33 -10.78
CA ALA A 135 7.24 -1.77 -10.55
C ALA A 135 6.95 -2.01 -9.08
N ALA A 136 6.19 -3.06 -8.77
CA ALA A 136 5.84 -3.36 -7.40
C ALA A 136 5.73 -4.85 -7.14
N PHE A 137 6.01 -5.26 -5.90
CA PHE A 137 5.84 -6.63 -5.44
C PHE A 137 5.19 -6.65 -4.05
N ASP A 138 4.20 -7.52 -3.85
CA ASP A 138 3.47 -7.63 -2.57
C ASP A 138 4.30 -8.31 -1.47
N GLY A 139 5.47 -8.85 -1.84
CA GLY A 139 6.35 -9.60 -0.94
C GLY A 139 5.87 -11.03 -0.72
N ARG A 140 4.94 -11.54 -1.54
CA ARG A 140 4.42 -12.90 -1.44
C ARG A 140 4.34 -13.59 -2.79
N TYR A 141 3.56 -13.12 -3.75
CA TYR A 141 3.39 -13.80 -5.05
C TYR A 141 2.89 -12.89 -6.17
N THR A 142 2.38 -11.69 -5.86
CA THR A 142 1.83 -10.78 -6.86
C THR A 142 2.82 -9.66 -7.14
N GLY A 143 3.21 -9.50 -8.40
CA GLY A 143 4.02 -8.38 -8.88
C GLY A 143 3.36 -7.68 -10.06
N TYR A 144 3.75 -6.43 -10.32
CA TYR A 144 3.31 -5.72 -11.52
C TYR A 144 4.35 -4.72 -12.00
N VAL A 145 4.25 -4.37 -13.29
CA VAL A 145 5.01 -3.32 -13.95
C VAL A 145 4.05 -2.38 -14.66
N GLU A 146 4.22 -1.08 -14.43
CA GLU A 146 3.48 -0.03 -15.12
C GLU A 146 4.42 0.91 -15.85
N VAL A 147 4.11 1.18 -17.11
CA VAL A 147 4.92 1.99 -18.00
C VAL A 147 4.06 3.01 -18.72
N GLY A 148 4.62 4.18 -19.00
CA GLY A 148 3.95 5.18 -19.83
C GLY A 148 3.83 4.73 -21.29
N LYS A 149 2.80 5.22 -21.99
CA LYS A 149 2.53 4.88 -23.40
C LYS A 149 3.68 5.21 -24.37
N GLN A 150 4.65 6.04 -23.98
CA GLN A 150 5.84 6.33 -24.79
C GLN A 150 6.77 5.12 -25.02
N TYR A 151 6.52 4.00 -24.32
CA TYR A 151 7.24 2.74 -24.52
C TYR A 151 6.48 1.72 -25.38
N ALA A 152 5.25 2.03 -25.81
CA ALA A 152 4.46 1.15 -26.66
C ALA A 152 5.24 0.74 -27.93
N GLY A 153 5.26 -0.56 -28.24
CA GLY A 153 6.02 -1.14 -29.36
C GLY A 153 7.54 -1.19 -29.18
N ARG A 154 8.10 -0.59 -28.11
CA ARG A 154 9.56 -0.50 -27.87
C ARG A 154 10.07 -1.53 -26.85
N MET A 155 9.17 -2.33 -26.28
CA MET A 155 9.47 -3.30 -25.23
C MET A 155 9.48 -4.73 -25.76
N VAL A 156 10.06 -5.62 -24.96
CA VAL A 156 10.07 -7.07 -25.20
C VAL A 156 10.14 -7.81 -23.86
N GLY A 157 9.52 -8.99 -23.78
CA GLY A 157 9.49 -9.82 -22.57
C GLY A 157 8.19 -10.60 -22.48
N LEU A 158 8.00 -11.31 -21.37
CA LEU A 158 6.75 -12.04 -21.09
C LEU A 158 5.50 -11.16 -21.09
N CYS A 159 5.63 -9.85 -20.87
CA CYS A 159 4.50 -8.91 -20.84
C CYS A 159 4.06 -8.40 -22.23
N GLY A 160 4.69 -8.83 -23.32
CA GLY A 160 4.39 -8.30 -24.66
C GLY A 160 4.93 -6.88 -24.87
N ASN A 161 4.25 -6.08 -25.71
CA ASN A 161 4.81 -4.83 -26.24
C ASN A 161 4.00 -3.54 -25.97
N CYS A 162 2.79 -3.62 -25.39
CA CYS A 162 1.95 -2.45 -25.02
C CYS A 162 1.42 -1.61 -26.20
N ASN A 163 1.38 -2.14 -27.43
CA ASN A 163 0.91 -1.39 -28.60
C ASN A 163 -0.62 -1.41 -28.79
N GLY A 164 -1.36 -2.15 -27.95
CA GLY A 164 -2.81 -2.33 -28.02
C GLY A 164 -3.27 -3.48 -28.92
N LYS A 165 -2.36 -4.31 -29.44
CA LYS A 165 -2.66 -5.39 -30.39
C LYS A 165 -2.39 -6.76 -29.75
N GLN A 166 -3.41 -7.28 -29.10
CA GLN A 166 -3.40 -8.59 -28.44
C GLN A 166 -2.85 -9.76 -29.30
N LYS A 167 -3.00 -9.70 -30.63
CA LYS A 167 -2.56 -10.76 -31.54
C LYS A 167 -1.04 -10.83 -31.75
N ASP A 168 -0.29 -9.81 -31.32
CA ASP A 168 1.17 -9.73 -31.47
C ASP A 168 1.95 -9.83 -30.14
N ASP A 169 1.27 -10.21 -29.05
CA ASP A 169 1.90 -10.33 -27.74
C ASP A 169 2.55 -11.71 -27.49
N TYR A 170 2.11 -12.78 -28.18
CA TYR A 170 2.69 -14.13 -28.03
C TYR A 170 3.95 -14.30 -28.88
N VAL A 171 4.98 -13.51 -28.58
CA VAL A 171 6.23 -13.44 -29.34
C VAL A 171 7.39 -13.97 -28.52
N THR A 172 8.18 -14.88 -29.09
CA THR A 172 9.39 -15.40 -28.43
C THR A 172 10.49 -14.33 -28.37
N ARG A 173 11.54 -14.57 -27.58
CA ARG A 173 12.72 -13.69 -27.51
C ARG A 173 13.34 -13.42 -28.90
N GLU A 174 13.29 -14.40 -29.79
CA GLU A 174 13.83 -14.34 -31.15
C GLU A 174 12.92 -13.56 -32.13
N GLY A 175 11.74 -13.10 -31.66
CA GLY A 175 10.80 -12.31 -32.46
C GLY A 175 9.76 -13.13 -33.23
N VAL A 176 9.65 -14.43 -32.96
CA VAL A 176 8.67 -15.30 -33.63
C VAL A 176 7.31 -15.20 -32.94
N ASN A 177 6.27 -14.80 -33.68
CA ASN A 177 4.90 -14.82 -33.17
C ASN A 177 4.33 -16.25 -33.24
N VAL A 178 4.00 -16.83 -32.09
CA VAL A 178 3.50 -18.20 -31.95
C VAL A 178 1.99 -18.28 -31.73
N ILE A 179 1.24 -17.18 -31.94
CA ILE A 179 -0.22 -17.16 -31.73
C ILE A 179 -0.99 -18.22 -32.52
N ALA A 180 -0.48 -18.65 -33.67
CA ALA A 180 -1.10 -19.68 -34.51
C ALA A 180 -1.04 -21.10 -33.93
N LYS A 181 -0.33 -21.32 -32.81
CA LYS A 181 -0.29 -22.61 -32.12
C LYS A 181 -1.67 -22.97 -31.57
N LYS A 182 -2.15 -24.17 -31.92
CA LYS A 182 -3.47 -24.67 -31.53
C LYS A 182 -3.56 -24.95 -30.02
N ASP A 183 -2.49 -25.45 -29.42
CA ASP A 183 -2.41 -25.67 -27.98
C ASP A 183 -1.89 -24.41 -27.29
N ASN A 184 -2.73 -23.81 -26.44
CA ASN A 184 -2.37 -22.65 -25.63
C ASN A 184 -1.22 -22.98 -24.67
N PHE A 185 -1.12 -24.20 -24.14
CA PHE A 185 -0.03 -24.58 -23.25
C PHE A 185 1.30 -24.63 -24.01
N GLU A 186 1.32 -25.22 -25.20
CA GLU A 186 2.52 -25.22 -26.06
C GLU A 186 2.93 -23.78 -26.40
N ARG A 187 1.97 -22.95 -26.85
CA ARG A 187 2.19 -21.54 -27.16
C ARG A 187 2.83 -20.78 -26.01
N ASP A 188 2.23 -20.87 -24.84
CA ASP A 188 2.64 -20.09 -23.67
C ASP A 188 4.01 -20.57 -23.15
N ASN A 189 4.30 -21.87 -23.25
CA ASN A 189 5.63 -22.42 -22.92
C ASN A 189 6.71 -22.01 -23.94
N LEU A 190 6.40 -21.89 -25.22
CA LEU A 190 7.34 -21.38 -26.23
C LEU A 190 7.76 -19.94 -25.90
N VAL A 191 6.78 -19.07 -25.60
CA VAL A 191 7.04 -17.70 -25.15
C VAL A 191 7.84 -17.71 -23.85
N GLY A 192 7.31 -18.38 -22.81
CA GLY A 192 7.89 -18.43 -21.47
C GLY A 192 9.35 -18.88 -21.43
N ASN A 193 9.64 -20.02 -22.05
CA ASN A 193 10.99 -20.59 -22.05
C ASN A 193 11.99 -19.71 -22.81
N SER A 194 11.57 -19.03 -23.87
CA SER A 194 12.44 -18.17 -24.68
C SER A 194 13.00 -16.97 -23.88
N PHE A 195 12.30 -16.50 -22.84
CA PHE A 195 12.70 -15.36 -22.02
C PHE A 195 13.54 -15.70 -20.79
N ARG A 196 14.03 -16.93 -20.66
CA ARG A 196 14.88 -17.33 -19.52
C ARG A 196 16.17 -16.51 -19.46
N VAL A 197 16.60 -16.12 -18.26
CA VAL A 197 17.87 -15.43 -18.01
C VAL A 197 18.66 -16.15 -16.91
N PRO A 198 19.99 -15.94 -16.80
CA PRO A 198 20.77 -16.46 -15.68
C PRO A 198 20.19 -16.02 -14.33
N ASP A 199 20.20 -16.95 -13.39
CA ASP A 199 19.72 -16.71 -12.02
C ASP A 199 20.91 -16.32 -11.12
N ASP A 200 20.91 -15.07 -10.68
CA ASP A 200 21.89 -14.45 -9.79
C ASP A 200 21.34 -14.25 -8.37
N SER A 201 20.18 -14.83 -8.02
CA SER A 201 19.52 -14.58 -6.73
C SER A 201 19.82 -15.61 -5.66
N ASP A 202 19.53 -16.88 -5.94
CA ASP A 202 19.49 -17.91 -4.90
C ASP A 202 20.48 -19.07 -5.15
N LYS A 203 20.84 -19.32 -6.41
CA LYS A 203 21.76 -20.40 -6.83
C LYS A 203 22.55 -20.00 -8.09
N PRO A 204 23.49 -19.06 -7.99
CA PRO A 204 24.34 -18.71 -9.13
C PRO A 204 25.03 -19.99 -9.66
N GLY A 205 24.77 -20.32 -10.93
CA GLY A 205 25.36 -21.48 -11.60
C GLY A 205 24.47 -22.73 -11.78
N LYS A 206 23.30 -22.83 -11.13
CA LYS A 206 22.38 -23.95 -11.42
C LYS A 206 21.69 -23.73 -12.77
N ARG A 207 22.04 -24.53 -13.79
CA ARG A 207 21.31 -24.54 -15.06
C ARG A 207 19.86 -24.95 -14.81
N CYS A 208 18.95 -24.03 -15.07
CA CYS A 208 17.52 -24.26 -14.98
C CYS A 208 17.02 -24.90 -16.29
N LYS A 209 16.20 -25.94 -16.20
CA LYS A 209 15.70 -26.67 -17.37
C LYS A 209 14.54 -25.90 -18.01
N ASN A 210 14.22 -26.20 -19.28
CA ASN A 210 12.98 -25.72 -19.87
C ASN A 210 11.81 -26.34 -19.10
N THR A 211 10.76 -25.54 -18.89
CA THR A 211 9.49 -26.08 -18.43
C THR A 211 8.89 -26.87 -19.59
N PRO A 212 8.64 -28.18 -19.42
CA PRO A 212 7.94 -28.94 -20.44
C PRO A 212 6.54 -28.36 -20.60
N ALA A 213 5.99 -28.42 -21.82
CA ALA A 213 4.56 -28.21 -21.99
C ALA A 213 3.84 -29.33 -21.24
N LEU A 214 3.45 -29.07 -20.00
CA LEU A 214 2.58 -29.97 -19.26
C LEU A 214 1.26 -29.95 -20.03
N SER A 215 0.94 -31.08 -20.67
CA SER A 215 -0.41 -31.30 -21.18
C SER A 215 -1.39 -31.14 -20.01
N ALA A 216 -2.66 -30.88 -20.31
CA ALA A 216 -3.74 -30.75 -19.34
C ALA A 216 -4.01 -32.06 -18.56
N SER A 217 -3.01 -32.63 -17.90
CA SER A 217 -3.02 -33.96 -17.26
C SER A 217 -3.66 -33.95 -15.88
N SER A 218 -4.47 -32.94 -15.58
CA SER A 218 -5.53 -33.09 -14.59
C SER A 218 -6.77 -32.33 -15.03
N ALA A 219 -7.36 -32.75 -16.15
CA ALA A 219 -8.72 -32.38 -16.49
C ALA A 219 -9.59 -32.49 -15.23
N CYS A 220 -10.27 -31.40 -14.90
CA CYS A 220 -11.11 -31.38 -13.73
C CYS A 220 -12.17 -32.47 -13.86
N SER A 221 -12.22 -33.41 -12.91
CA SER A 221 -13.28 -34.42 -12.90
C SER A 221 -14.63 -33.73 -13.05
N ASN A 222 -15.48 -34.21 -13.96
CA ASN A 222 -16.79 -33.64 -14.24
C ASN A 222 -17.62 -33.46 -12.95
N ALA A 223 -17.45 -34.36 -11.98
CA ALA A 223 -18.11 -34.30 -10.68
C ALA A 223 -17.67 -33.10 -9.80
N TRP A 224 -16.44 -32.59 -9.99
CA TRP A 224 -15.90 -31.50 -9.16
C TRP A 224 -16.10 -30.12 -9.78
N ILE A 225 -16.42 -30.04 -11.07
CA ILE A 225 -16.70 -28.79 -11.79
C ILE A 225 -17.73 -27.90 -11.06
N PRO A 226 -18.90 -28.41 -10.58
CA PRO A 226 -19.87 -27.58 -9.87
C PRO A 226 -19.30 -26.95 -8.59
N ARG A 227 -18.46 -27.70 -7.85
CA ARG A 227 -17.83 -27.22 -6.62
C ARG A 227 -16.79 -26.14 -6.91
N ALA A 228 -15.96 -26.32 -7.94
CA ALA A 228 -15.03 -25.29 -8.42
C ALA A 228 -15.77 -24.00 -8.79
N ARG A 229 -16.85 -24.12 -9.57
CA ARG A 229 -17.70 -22.99 -9.98
C ARG A 229 -18.30 -22.28 -8.77
N ALA A 230 -18.80 -23.01 -7.78
CA ALA A 230 -19.38 -22.42 -6.57
C ALA A 230 -18.35 -21.61 -5.76
N LEU A 231 -17.13 -22.14 -5.59
CA LEU A 231 -16.04 -21.45 -4.88
C LEU A 231 -15.58 -20.17 -5.59
N CYS A 232 -15.56 -20.18 -6.92
CA CYS A 232 -15.08 -19.08 -7.75
C CYS A 232 -16.18 -18.14 -8.25
N ARG A 233 -17.45 -18.41 -7.92
CA ARG A 233 -18.63 -17.69 -8.46
C ARG A 233 -18.55 -16.18 -8.29
N ARG A 234 -18.03 -15.70 -7.16
CA ARG A 234 -17.97 -14.26 -6.85
C ARG A 234 -17.12 -13.47 -7.84
N LEU A 235 -16.19 -14.13 -8.54
CA LEU A 235 -15.30 -13.50 -9.52
C LEU A 235 -16.03 -13.08 -10.81
N SER A 236 -17.17 -13.70 -11.11
CA SER A 236 -17.98 -13.39 -12.30
C SER A 236 -19.40 -12.92 -11.97
N ASP A 237 -19.71 -12.72 -10.69
CA ASP A 237 -21.05 -12.33 -10.23
C ASP A 237 -21.22 -10.81 -10.21
N ARG A 238 -22.01 -10.29 -11.18
CA ARG A 238 -22.34 -8.86 -11.30
C ARG A 238 -23.19 -8.31 -10.15
N ARG A 239 -23.79 -9.18 -9.32
CA ARG A 239 -24.55 -8.81 -8.11
C ARG A 239 -23.74 -9.04 -6.82
N GLY A 240 -22.53 -9.61 -6.96
CA GLY A 240 -21.64 -9.92 -5.84
C GLY A 240 -20.81 -8.73 -5.34
N PRO A 241 -19.85 -8.96 -4.43
CA PRO A 241 -19.01 -7.91 -3.84
C PRO A 241 -18.13 -7.16 -4.87
N PHE A 242 -17.86 -7.77 -6.02
CA PHE A 242 -17.14 -7.17 -7.14
C PHE A 242 -18.07 -6.58 -8.21
N GLY A 243 -19.40 -6.65 -8.03
CA GLY A 243 -20.39 -6.47 -9.07
C GLY A 243 -20.27 -5.16 -9.86
N LYS A 244 -20.07 -4.03 -9.17
CA LYS A 244 -19.86 -2.71 -9.81
C LYS A 244 -18.60 -2.66 -10.69
N CYS A 245 -17.53 -3.31 -10.22
CA CYS A 245 -16.27 -3.38 -10.95
C CYS A 245 -16.38 -4.29 -12.18
N ILE A 246 -16.96 -5.49 -12.02
CA ILE A 246 -17.22 -6.42 -13.11
C ILE A 246 -18.11 -5.77 -14.17
N ALA A 247 -19.19 -5.10 -13.74
CA ALA A 247 -20.12 -4.43 -14.64
C ALA A 247 -19.48 -3.28 -15.45
N SER A 248 -18.31 -2.77 -15.04
CA SER A 248 -17.61 -1.72 -15.76
C SER A 248 -16.90 -2.20 -17.03
N GLY A 249 -16.70 -3.52 -17.18
CA GLY A 249 -15.94 -4.10 -18.30
C GLY A 249 -14.43 -3.82 -18.25
N ARG A 250 -13.92 -3.11 -17.23
CA ARG A 250 -12.51 -2.67 -17.18
C ARG A 250 -11.53 -3.66 -16.54
N VAL A 251 -12.00 -4.87 -16.21
CA VAL A 251 -11.22 -5.92 -15.52
C VAL A 251 -11.48 -7.29 -16.17
N PRO A 252 -10.47 -8.18 -16.23
CA PRO A 252 -10.59 -9.50 -16.87
C PRO A 252 -11.28 -10.52 -15.96
N SER A 253 -12.48 -10.21 -15.49
CA SER A 253 -13.16 -10.98 -14.44
C SER A 253 -13.47 -12.42 -14.85
N LEU A 254 -13.81 -12.66 -16.12
CA LEU A 254 -14.12 -14.00 -16.62
C LEU A 254 -12.86 -14.89 -16.70
N ALA A 255 -11.75 -14.34 -17.18
CA ALA A 255 -10.46 -15.03 -17.23
C ALA A 255 -10.03 -15.45 -15.81
N LEU A 256 -10.01 -14.51 -14.86
CA LEU A 256 -9.67 -14.80 -13.46
C LEU A 256 -10.64 -15.82 -12.82
N ALA A 257 -11.93 -15.79 -13.19
CA ALA A 257 -12.90 -16.76 -12.71
C ALA A 257 -12.64 -18.17 -13.26
N ASN A 258 -12.10 -18.31 -14.47
CA ASN A 258 -11.74 -19.59 -15.06
C ASN A 258 -10.43 -20.12 -14.47
N ASP A 259 -9.42 -19.25 -14.32
CA ASP A 259 -8.16 -19.56 -13.64
C ASP A 259 -8.42 -20.12 -12.23
N CYS A 260 -9.26 -19.41 -11.45
CA CYS A 260 -9.70 -19.87 -10.13
C CYS A 260 -10.31 -21.29 -10.16
N ARG A 261 -11.16 -21.61 -11.16
CA ARG A 261 -11.82 -22.92 -11.24
C ARG A 261 -10.81 -24.02 -11.52
N ASN A 262 -9.87 -23.76 -12.43
CA ASN A 262 -8.82 -24.70 -12.79
C ASN A 262 -7.91 -24.96 -11.58
N ASP A 263 -7.40 -23.91 -10.96
CA ASP A 263 -6.52 -24.02 -9.80
C ASP A 263 -7.20 -24.68 -8.60
N ALA A 264 -8.47 -24.33 -8.35
CA ALA A 264 -9.27 -25.00 -7.34
C ALA A 264 -9.35 -26.50 -7.62
N CYS A 265 -9.53 -26.90 -8.88
CA CYS A 265 -9.71 -28.29 -9.23
C CYS A 265 -8.45 -29.14 -9.16
N VAL A 266 -7.31 -28.58 -9.56
CA VAL A 266 -6.03 -29.29 -9.38
C VAL A 266 -5.68 -29.41 -7.91
N ASN A 267 -6.03 -28.41 -7.10
CA ASN A 267 -5.80 -28.43 -5.65
C ASN A 267 -6.92 -29.11 -4.85
N ARG A 268 -7.90 -29.78 -5.50
CA ARG A 268 -9.11 -30.32 -4.84
C ARG A 268 -8.86 -31.25 -3.65
N LEU A 269 -7.77 -32.02 -3.70
CA LEU A 269 -7.39 -32.99 -2.66
C LEU A 269 -6.52 -32.37 -1.54
N LYS A 270 -6.15 -31.08 -1.65
CA LYS A 270 -5.25 -30.38 -0.73
C LYS A 270 -5.97 -29.19 -0.12
N PRO A 271 -6.72 -29.34 0.99
CA PRO A 271 -7.59 -28.29 1.52
C PRO A 271 -6.93 -26.92 1.75
N ALA A 272 -5.68 -26.91 2.22
CA ALA A 272 -4.93 -25.67 2.42
C ALA A 272 -4.54 -24.99 1.09
N ALA A 273 -4.15 -25.77 0.09
CA ALA A 273 -3.79 -25.27 -1.24
C ALA A 273 -5.03 -24.83 -2.02
N LEU A 274 -6.14 -25.57 -1.93
CA LEU A 274 -7.44 -25.20 -2.47
C LEU A 274 -7.90 -23.84 -1.93
N ARG A 275 -7.88 -23.69 -0.60
CA ARG A 275 -8.26 -22.42 0.04
C ARG A 275 -7.35 -21.29 -0.42
N ARG A 276 -6.05 -21.55 -0.55
CA ARG A 276 -5.07 -20.56 -1.01
C ARG A 276 -5.38 -20.11 -2.43
N ALA A 277 -5.48 -21.02 -3.40
CA ALA A 277 -5.78 -20.72 -4.80
C ALA A 277 -7.05 -19.87 -4.96
N VAL A 278 -8.16 -20.29 -4.31
CA VAL A 278 -9.42 -19.53 -4.35
C VAL A 278 -9.24 -18.13 -3.77
N CYS A 279 -8.56 -17.99 -2.62
CA CYS A 279 -8.36 -16.69 -1.99
C CYS A 279 -7.39 -15.78 -2.73
N GLU A 280 -6.42 -16.34 -3.45
CA GLU A 280 -5.47 -15.60 -4.29
C GLU A 280 -6.20 -15.03 -5.51
N ALA A 281 -6.97 -15.83 -6.26
CA ALA A 281 -7.76 -15.33 -7.38
C ALA A 281 -8.76 -14.22 -7.00
N HIS A 282 -9.41 -14.31 -5.83
CA HIS A 282 -10.28 -13.25 -5.32
C HIS A 282 -9.53 -11.99 -4.90
N LYS A 283 -8.29 -12.13 -4.37
CA LYS A 283 -7.41 -11.00 -4.10
C LYS A 283 -6.98 -10.33 -5.41
N ASP A 284 -6.68 -11.12 -6.43
CA ASP A 284 -6.21 -10.59 -7.72
C ASP A 284 -7.33 -9.82 -8.44
N LEU A 285 -8.58 -10.30 -8.39
CA LEU A 285 -9.70 -9.48 -8.88
C LEU A 285 -9.92 -8.22 -8.03
N ALA A 286 -9.77 -8.30 -6.70
CA ALA A 286 -9.85 -7.12 -5.84
C ALA A 286 -8.78 -6.06 -6.19
N GLU A 287 -7.59 -6.52 -6.56
CA GLU A 287 -6.48 -5.70 -7.02
C GLU A 287 -6.78 -5.02 -8.35
N GLN A 288 -7.23 -5.79 -9.35
CA GLN A 288 -7.66 -5.26 -10.65
C GLN A 288 -8.82 -4.26 -10.52
N CYS A 289 -9.74 -4.51 -9.58
CA CYS A 289 -10.79 -3.56 -9.28
C CYS A 289 -10.28 -2.27 -8.63
N ALA A 290 -9.30 -2.36 -7.72
CA ALA A 290 -8.69 -1.18 -7.13
C ALA A 290 -8.01 -0.31 -8.21
N GLU A 291 -7.32 -0.93 -9.17
CA GLU A 291 -6.75 -0.25 -10.34
C GLU A 291 -7.81 0.44 -11.20
N ALA A 292 -8.95 -0.22 -11.42
CA ALA A 292 -10.08 0.36 -12.11
C ALA A 292 -10.82 1.44 -11.28
N GLY A 293 -10.32 1.83 -10.10
CA GLY A 293 -10.88 2.87 -9.24
C GLY A 293 -11.98 2.38 -8.30
N PHE A 294 -12.23 1.07 -8.22
CA PHE A 294 -13.22 0.45 -7.33
C PHE A 294 -12.57 -0.05 -6.04
N ALA A 295 -11.93 0.84 -5.28
CA ALA A 295 -11.34 0.50 -3.98
C ALA A 295 -12.40 0.28 -2.89
N GLY A 296 -12.04 -0.45 -1.82
CA GLY A 296 -12.89 -0.60 -0.63
C GLY A 296 -13.88 -1.76 -0.65
N LEU A 297 -13.69 -2.73 -1.56
CA LEU A 297 -14.56 -3.88 -1.72
C LEU A 297 -14.52 -4.80 -0.49
N ARG A 298 -15.69 -5.20 0.01
CA ARG A 298 -15.83 -6.08 1.18
C ARG A 298 -16.13 -7.51 0.72
N TRP A 299 -15.13 -8.18 0.16
CA TRP A 299 -15.29 -9.54 -0.37
C TRP A 299 -14.88 -10.63 0.63
N ARG A 300 -13.96 -10.33 1.56
CA ARG A 300 -13.55 -11.20 2.66
C ARG A 300 -14.60 -11.21 3.77
N THR A 301 -14.87 -12.39 4.33
CA THR A 301 -15.74 -12.56 5.50
C THR A 301 -14.99 -13.35 6.59
N LYS A 302 -15.61 -13.54 7.77
CA LYS A 302 -15.02 -14.39 8.83
C LYS A 302 -14.78 -15.83 8.34
N THR A 303 -15.62 -16.33 7.44
CA THR A 303 -15.60 -17.70 6.92
C THR A 303 -15.00 -17.81 5.52
N PHE A 304 -14.91 -16.71 4.77
CA PHE A 304 -14.41 -16.67 3.40
C PHE A 304 -13.15 -15.81 3.31
N CYS A 305 -12.00 -16.47 3.16
CA CYS A 305 -10.70 -15.82 2.98
C CYS A 305 -10.35 -14.74 4.03
N PRO A 306 -10.50 -15.01 5.35
CA PRO A 306 -10.14 -14.04 6.38
C PRO A 306 -8.65 -13.68 6.29
N MET A 307 -8.34 -12.39 6.44
CA MET A 307 -6.96 -11.91 6.48
C MET A 307 -6.54 -11.69 7.93
N LYS A 308 -5.44 -12.34 8.33
CA LYS A 308 -4.77 -12.11 9.62
C LYS A 308 -3.68 -11.05 9.43
N CYS A 309 -3.58 -10.11 10.36
CA CYS A 309 -2.57 -9.07 10.36
C CYS A 309 -1.60 -9.26 11.54
N ASP A 310 -0.34 -8.86 11.35
CA ASP A 310 0.66 -8.87 12.42
C ASP A 310 0.23 -8.02 13.62
N LYS A 311 0.96 -8.17 14.73
CA LYS A 311 0.84 -7.33 15.92
C LYS A 311 0.81 -5.84 15.53
N ASP A 312 -0.12 -5.12 16.16
CA ASP A 312 -0.30 -3.66 16.01
C ASP A 312 -0.73 -3.19 14.61
N LYS A 313 -1.19 -4.12 13.76
CA LYS A 313 -1.86 -3.83 12.49
C LYS A 313 -3.33 -4.24 12.56
N VAL A 314 -4.12 -3.70 11.64
CA VAL A 314 -5.54 -4.00 11.45
C VAL A 314 -5.84 -4.09 9.96
N TYR A 315 -6.70 -5.04 9.58
CA TYR A 315 -7.16 -5.17 8.21
C TYR A 315 -8.03 -3.98 7.81
N THR A 316 -7.82 -3.47 6.60
CA THR A 316 -8.64 -2.42 6.00
C THR A 316 -8.81 -2.68 4.51
N THR A 317 -9.99 -2.35 3.97
CA THR A 317 -10.26 -2.43 2.52
C THR A 317 -9.76 -1.21 1.75
N LYS A 318 -9.30 -0.17 2.46
CA LYS A 318 -8.86 1.12 1.90
C LYS A 318 -7.54 1.56 2.52
N MET A 319 -6.53 0.70 2.46
CA MET A 319 -5.16 1.04 2.85
C MET A 319 -4.66 2.18 1.97
N GLN A 320 -4.06 3.19 2.59
CA GLN A 320 -3.54 4.34 1.86
C GLN A 320 -2.26 3.95 1.08
N PRO A 321 -2.10 4.43 -0.17
CA PRO A 321 -0.90 4.14 -0.97
C PRO A 321 0.38 4.71 -0.37
N CYS A 322 0.28 5.71 0.51
CA CYS A 322 1.42 6.11 1.32
C CYS A 322 1.03 6.06 2.80
N PRO A 323 1.32 4.95 3.49
CA PRO A 323 1.03 4.85 4.90
C PRO A 323 1.86 5.86 5.68
N LYS A 324 1.33 6.31 6.82
CA LYS A 324 2.10 7.13 7.76
C LYS A 324 3.29 6.31 8.27
N SER A 325 4.48 6.85 8.12
CA SER A 325 5.75 6.27 8.55
C SER A 325 6.54 7.26 9.38
N CYS A 326 7.58 6.78 10.07
CA CYS A 326 8.51 7.65 10.80
C CYS A 326 9.14 8.73 9.90
N GLU A 327 9.28 8.47 8.60
CA GLU A 327 9.90 9.41 7.68
C GLU A 327 8.95 10.50 7.16
N ASN A 328 7.70 10.13 6.86
CA ASN A 328 6.73 11.09 6.32
C ASN A 328 5.87 11.76 7.40
N LEU A 329 6.14 11.46 8.67
CA LEU A 329 5.45 12.01 9.83
C LEU A 329 5.49 13.55 9.86
N PHE A 330 6.57 14.16 9.35
CA PHE A 330 6.82 15.61 9.44
C PHE A 330 6.68 16.33 8.12
N PHE A 331 7.28 15.79 7.08
CA PHE A 331 7.36 16.45 5.78
C PHE A 331 6.18 16.07 4.87
N GLY A 332 5.26 15.25 5.39
CA GLY A 332 4.19 14.67 4.61
C GLY A 332 4.73 13.75 3.51
N THR A 333 3.84 13.30 2.65
CA THR A 333 4.19 12.52 1.47
C THR A 333 4.50 13.47 0.32
N LYS A 334 5.76 13.51 -0.14
CA LYS A 334 6.16 14.25 -1.35
C LYS A 334 5.39 13.68 -2.56
N ALA A 335 4.38 14.43 -3.02
CA ALA A 335 3.68 14.48 -4.32
C ALA A 335 3.29 13.21 -5.13
N ASN A 336 3.84 12.01 -4.94
CA ASN A 336 3.70 10.93 -5.94
C ASN A 336 2.73 9.80 -5.58
N CYS A 337 2.07 9.85 -4.41
CA CYS A 337 1.19 8.78 -3.95
C CYS A 337 -0.28 8.96 -4.34
N TYR A 338 -0.70 10.17 -4.70
CA TYR A 338 -2.12 10.51 -4.92
C TYR A 338 -2.72 9.80 -6.13
N ASN A 339 -1.87 9.41 -7.09
CA ASN A 339 -2.29 8.71 -8.31
C ASN A 339 -2.33 7.18 -8.14
N LEU A 340 -1.84 6.65 -7.00
CA LEU A 340 -1.87 5.21 -6.74
C LEU A 340 -3.21 4.82 -6.10
N PRO A 341 -3.79 3.66 -6.46
CA PRO A 341 -5.06 3.24 -5.92
C PRO A 341 -4.95 2.80 -4.46
N LYS A 342 -6.03 3.01 -3.70
CA LYS A 342 -6.18 2.43 -2.36
C LYS A 342 -6.47 0.93 -2.51
N ARG A 343 -5.77 0.10 -1.75
CA ARG A 343 -5.90 -1.37 -1.82
C ARG A 343 -6.33 -1.94 -0.48
N GLU A 344 -6.78 -3.19 -0.45
CA GLU A 344 -6.93 -3.90 0.82
C GLU A 344 -5.56 -4.27 1.42
N GLY A 345 -5.50 -4.40 2.75
CA GLY A 345 -4.28 -4.83 3.42
C GLY A 345 -4.27 -4.57 4.92
N CYS A 346 -3.12 -4.81 5.53
CA CYS A 346 -2.89 -4.59 6.96
C CYS A 346 -2.23 -3.22 7.19
N ALA A 347 -2.98 -2.28 7.76
CA ALA A 347 -2.49 -0.95 8.13
C ALA A 347 -2.16 -0.89 9.63
N CYS A 348 -1.25 0.00 10.03
CA CYS A 348 -1.01 0.23 11.46
C CYS A 348 -2.29 0.69 12.19
N LYS A 349 -2.48 0.22 13.43
CA LYS A 349 -3.58 0.68 14.28
C LYS A 349 -3.52 2.20 14.47
N LYS A 350 -4.67 2.81 14.73
CA LYS A 350 -4.80 4.26 14.94
C LYS A 350 -3.78 4.75 16.00
N GLY A 351 -3.03 5.79 15.65
CA GLY A 351 -2.01 6.38 16.52
C GLY A 351 -0.61 5.81 16.36
N LEU A 352 -0.43 4.74 15.57
CA LEU A 352 0.88 4.17 15.26
C LEU A 352 1.34 4.54 13.85
N VAL A 353 2.65 4.51 13.63
CA VAL A 353 3.30 4.78 12.34
C VAL A 353 4.22 3.64 11.96
N LEU A 354 4.45 3.47 10.66
CA LEU A 354 5.32 2.43 10.14
C LEU A 354 6.80 2.80 10.34
N ASP A 355 7.58 1.89 10.92
CA ASP A 355 9.03 1.93 11.00
C ASP A 355 9.58 0.61 10.46
N GLY A 356 10.13 0.64 9.25
CA GLY A 356 10.35 -0.56 8.46
C GLY A 356 9.06 -1.38 8.31
N ARG A 357 9.00 -2.54 8.98
CA ARG A 357 7.83 -3.46 8.95
C ARG A 357 6.96 -3.41 10.21
N LYS A 358 7.40 -2.69 11.25
CA LYS A 358 6.75 -2.64 12.57
C LYS A 358 5.91 -1.37 12.68
N CYS A 359 4.82 -1.47 13.44
CA CYS A 359 4.04 -0.29 13.81
C CYS A 359 4.51 0.19 15.18
N VAL A 360 5.06 1.39 15.23
CA VAL A 360 5.60 1.99 16.45
C VAL A 360 4.86 3.27 16.80
N ARG A 361 4.96 3.69 18.05
CA ARG A 361 4.47 5.02 18.45
C ARG A 361 5.37 6.09 17.81
N PRO A 362 4.83 7.24 17.37
CA PRO A 362 5.61 8.32 16.75
C PRO A 362 6.87 8.69 17.54
N GLU A 363 6.80 8.71 18.87
CA GLU A 363 7.91 9.09 19.76
C GLU A 363 9.10 8.10 19.71
N MET A 364 8.87 6.89 19.20
CA MET A 364 9.89 5.85 19.06
C MET A 364 10.72 6.01 17.79
N CYS A 365 10.29 6.83 16.83
CA CYS A 365 11.02 7.05 15.58
C CYS A 365 12.39 7.66 15.86
N GLN A 366 13.45 7.10 15.26
CA GLN A 366 14.81 7.61 15.47
C GLN A 366 14.98 9.07 15.03
N CYS A 367 14.30 9.49 13.96
CA CYS A 367 14.27 10.88 13.51
C CYS A 367 13.73 11.84 14.58
N VAL A 368 12.69 11.43 15.33
CA VAL A 368 12.12 12.19 16.45
C VAL A 368 13.11 12.32 17.59
N LYS A 369 13.86 11.25 17.88
CA LYS A 369 14.89 11.26 18.93
C LYS A 369 16.07 12.15 18.57
N LYS A 370 16.51 12.12 17.30
CA LYS A 370 17.64 12.93 16.81
C LYS A 370 17.27 14.41 16.66
N PHE A 371 16.03 14.70 16.27
CA PHE A 371 15.55 16.06 16.03
C PHE A 371 14.22 16.34 16.75
N PRO A 372 14.21 16.47 18.08
CA PRO A 372 12.99 16.72 18.85
C PRO A 372 12.29 18.03 18.46
N GLU A 373 13.05 19.01 17.99
CA GLU A 373 12.57 20.26 17.39
C GLU A 373 11.72 20.06 16.12
N LEU A 374 11.88 18.98 15.34
CA LEU A 374 11.02 18.68 14.18
C LEU A 374 9.60 18.28 14.59
N MET A 375 9.38 17.82 15.83
CA MET A 375 8.05 17.62 16.41
C MET A 375 7.39 18.91 16.88
N CYS A 376 8.10 20.04 16.83
CA CYS A 376 7.63 21.34 17.26
C CYS A 376 7.20 22.21 16.08
N LYS A 377 6.11 21.81 15.41
CA LYS A 377 5.48 22.63 14.37
C LYS A 377 3.97 22.78 14.61
N ASP A 378 3.41 23.87 14.09
CA ASP A 378 1.97 24.06 14.07
C ASP A 378 1.39 23.37 12.84
N ASP A 379 0.33 22.57 13.03
CA ASP A 379 -0.39 21.91 11.93
C ASP A 379 -1.47 22.85 11.33
N ALA A 380 -1.94 23.84 12.09
CA ALA A 380 -2.78 24.92 11.57
C ALA A 380 -1.93 26.10 11.05
N SER A 381 -2.54 26.95 10.22
CA SER A 381 -1.86 28.12 9.69
C SER A 381 -1.42 29.08 10.80
N ALA A 382 -0.31 29.79 10.57
CA ALA A 382 0.24 30.73 11.53
C ALA A 382 -0.79 31.79 11.96
N LYS A 383 -1.63 32.28 11.03
CA LYS A 383 -2.74 33.21 11.32
C LYS A 383 -3.74 32.62 12.32
N LYS A 384 -4.12 31.35 12.13
CA LYS A 384 -5.09 30.66 13.00
C LYS A 384 -4.52 30.39 14.38
N CYS A 385 -3.26 29.93 14.45
CA CYS A 385 -2.60 29.69 15.72
C CYS A 385 -2.33 30.97 16.50
N ARG A 386 -1.94 32.07 15.85
CA ARG A 386 -1.81 33.39 16.49
C ARG A 386 -3.15 33.86 17.06
N ARG A 387 -4.23 33.76 16.29
CA ARG A 387 -5.59 34.10 16.75
C ARG A 387 -6.00 33.26 17.96
N TRP A 388 -5.78 31.95 17.91
CA TRP A 388 -6.16 31.08 19.03
C TRP A 388 -5.30 31.29 20.28
N ARG A 389 -4.02 31.61 20.11
CA ARG A 389 -3.14 32.01 21.21
C ARG A 389 -3.62 33.32 21.84
N ALA A 390 -3.93 34.34 21.04
CA ALA A 390 -4.46 35.61 21.51
C ALA A 390 -5.80 35.44 22.26
N ALA A 391 -6.66 34.52 21.79
CA ALA A 391 -7.91 34.16 22.45
C ALA A 391 -7.74 33.24 23.69
N GLY A 392 -6.51 33.01 24.16
CA GLY A 392 -6.25 32.26 25.39
C GLY A 392 -6.43 30.73 25.27
N HIS A 393 -6.65 30.18 24.07
CA HIS A 393 -6.87 28.74 23.89
C HIS A 393 -5.66 27.88 24.27
N CYS A 394 -4.46 28.44 24.34
CA CYS A 394 -3.29 27.72 24.82
C CYS A 394 -3.47 27.23 26.27
N ALA A 395 -4.19 27.99 27.10
CA ALA A 395 -4.49 27.61 28.49
C ALA A 395 -5.87 26.96 28.63
N SER A 396 -6.90 27.47 27.91
CA SER A 396 -8.28 26.99 28.07
C SER A 396 -8.61 25.74 27.24
N ASN A 397 -7.90 25.50 26.12
CA ASN A 397 -8.10 24.34 25.26
C ASN A 397 -6.77 23.65 24.86
N PRO A 398 -6.00 23.17 25.86
CA PRO A 398 -4.64 22.66 25.65
C PRO A 398 -4.61 21.40 24.78
N TYR A 399 -5.68 20.58 24.79
CA TYR A 399 -5.78 19.38 23.96
C TYR A 399 -5.82 19.71 22.46
N THR A 400 -6.61 20.71 22.08
CA THR A 400 -6.73 21.13 20.67
C THR A 400 -5.47 21.86 20.23
N MET A 401 -4.90 22.69 21.11
CA MET A 401 -3.68 23.45 20.82
C MET A 401 -2.45 22.56 20.72
N LEU A 402 -2.33 21.46 21.48
CA LEU A 402 -1.23 20.51 21.33
C LEU A 402 -1.24 19.81 19.96
N LYS A 403 -2.40 19.65 19.33
CA LYS A 403 -2.48 19.09 17.98
C LYS A 403 -2.19 20.14 16.94
N MET A 404 -2.91 21.25 16.99
CA MET A 404 -2.94 22.22 15.89
C MET A 404 -1.86 23.30 15.99
N CYS A 405 -1.49 23.72 17.20
CA CYS A 405 -0.72 24.95 17.45
C CYS A 405 0.34 24.79 18.55
N ARG A 406 0.94 23.60 18.66
CA ARG A 406 1.87 23.26 19.74
C ARG A 406 3.08 24.18 19.82
N ARG A 407 3.61 24.63 18.68
CA ARG A 407 4.77 25.52 18.63
C ARG A 407 4.34 26.92 19.02
N THR A 408 3.26 27.41 18.42
CA THR A 408 2.69 28.72 18.76
C THR A 408 2.31 28.80 20.23
N CYS A 409 1.78 27.74 20.85
CA CYS A 409 1.43 27.73 22.27
C CYS A 409 2.60 27.39 23.21
N GLY A 410 3.84 27.23 22.71
CA GLY A 410 5.00 26.91 23.54
C GLY A 410 4.93 25.53 24.20
N LEU A 411 4.16 24.61 23.64
CA LEU A 411 3.90 23.25 24.16
C LEU A 411 4.96 22.24 23.70
N CYS A 412 6.07 22.70 23.15
CA CYS A 412 7.13 21.86 22.65
C CYS A 412 8.15 21.50 23.72
N HIS A 413 8.59 20.25 23.75
CA HIS A 413 9.77 19.84 24.49
C HIS A 413 11.03 20.25 23.73
N THR A 414 11.51 21.47 23.93
CA THR A 414 12.85 21.87 23.47
C THR A 414 13.91 21.37 24.44
N LYS A 415 15.19 21.28 24.03
CA LYS A 415 16.30 20.96 24.94
C LYS A 415 16.37 21.91 26.15
N LYS A 416 15.82 23.13 26.07
CA LYS A 416 15.62 24.06 27.20
C LYS A 416 14.53 23.61 28.19
N ALA A 417 13.53 22.84 27.76
CA ALA A 417 12.48 22.30 28.62
C ALA A 417 12.91 21.05 29.41
N LYS A 418 14.08 20.45 29.09
CA LYS A 418 14.72 19.46 29.97
C LYS A 418 15.11 20.04 31.34
N ALA A 419 15.17 21.37 31.46
CA ALA A 419 15.48 22.00 32.72
C ALA A 419 14.27 22.25 33.61
N SER A 420 13.01 22.02 33.18
CA SER A 420 11.83 22.39 33.99
C SER A 420 10.73 21.32 33.97
N CYS A 421 10.59 20.53 35.04
CA CYS A 421 9.44 19.62 35.21
C CYS A 421 8.24 20.36 35.80
N ARG A 422 7.15 20.45 35.02
CA ARG A 422 5.88 21.08 35.41
C ARG A 422 4.68 20.36 34.81
N ASN A 423 3.49 20.62 35.34
CA ASN A 423 2.27 20.31 34.61
C ASN A 423 2.01 21.42 33.57
N ILE A 424 1.54 21.02 32.40
CA ILE A 424 1.08 21.94 31.33
C ILE A 424 -0.43 22.21 31.51
N MET A 425 -1.14 21.25 32.09
CA MET A 425 -2.54 21.37 32.47
C MET A 425 -2.68 21.63 33.96
N SER A 426 -3.84 22.15 34.39
CA SER A 426 -4.09 22.40 35.80
C SER A 426 -3.87 21.13 36.65
N VAL A 427 -3.25 21.32 37.83
CA VAL A 427 -3.00 20.23 38.78
C VAL A 427 -4.27 19.43 39.07
N ARG A 428 -5.42 20.10 39.20
CA ARG A 428 -6.73 19.45 39.42
C ARG A 428 -7.06 18.46 38.30
N ARG A 429 -6.88 18.86 37.04
CA ARG A 429 -7.17 18.01 35.88
C ARG A 429 -6.15 16.88 35.74
N CYS A 430 -4.89 17.15 36.04
CA CYS A 430 -3.85 16.13 36.08
C CYS A 430 -4.08 15.08 37.18
N LYS A 431 -4.57 15.49 38.36
CA LYS A 431 -4.95 14.57 39.45
C LYS A 431 -6.09 13.63 39.02
N ILE A 432 -7.10 14.16 38.31
CA ILE A 432 -8.20 13.34 37.76
C ILE A 432 -7.67 12.31 36.76
N LEU A 433 -6.80 12.74 35.83
CA LEU A 433 -6.24 11.86 34.80
C LEU A 433 -5.31 10.77 35.37
N LYS A 434 -4.56 11.11 36.43
CA LYS A 434 -3.76 10.14 37.19
C LYS A 434 -4.64 9.08 37.86
N ARG A 435 -5.71 9.49 38.55
CA ARG A 435 -6.68 8.55 39.18
C ARG A 435 -7.34 7.62 38.17
N LYS A 436 -7.54 8.09 36.93
CA LYS A 436 -8.05 7.29 35.81
C LYS A 436 -6.98 6.38 35.15
N GLY A 437 -5.79 6.26 35.72
CA GLY A 437 -4.71 5.42 35.20
C GLY A 437 -4.08 5.91 33.88
N GLN A 438 -4.31 7.17 33.47
CA GLN A 438 -3.96 7.62 32.12
C GLN A 438 -2.52 8.12 31.95
N CYS A 439 -1.69 8.08 33.00
CA CYS A 439 -0.32 8.59 32.99
C CYS A 439 0.60 7.94 31.93
N GLY A 440 0.28 6.72 31.47
CA GLY A 440 1.03 6.03 30.41
C GLY A 440 0.73 6.48 28.97
N THR A 441 -0.26 7.35 28.77
CA THR A 441 -0.59 7.88 27.43
C THR A 441 0.39 8.98 27.01
N SER A 442 0.74 9.06 25.72
CA SER A 442 1.66 10.10 25.18
C SER A 442 1.22 11.53 25.57
N PHE A 443 -0.10 11.75 25.62
CA PHE A 443 -0.68 13.02 26.05
C PHE A 443 -0.46 13.32 27.54
N VAL A 444 -0.91 12.44 28.45
CA VAL A 444 -0.86 12.71 29.89
C VAL A 444 0.59 12.69 30.40
N SER A 445 1.42 11.84 29.81
CA SER A 445 2.86 11.81 30.11
C SER A 445 3.58 13.10 29.72
N THR A 446 3.03 13.88 28.80
CA THR A 446 3.54 15.21 28.40
C THR A 446 2.90 16.31 29.24
N ALA A 447 1.57 16.29 29.37
CA ALA A 447 0.80 17.38 29.95
C ALA A 447 0.78 17.40 31.49
N CYS A 448 1.05 16.26 32.13
CA CYS A 448 0.93 16.07 33.57
C CYS A 448 2.20 15.45 34.19
N ARG A 449 3.38 15.73 33.61
CA ARG A 449 4.66 15.12 34.01
C ARG A 449 4.88 15.13 35.52
N ARG A 450 4.65 16.27 36.18
CA ARG A 450 4.82 16.40 37.63
C ARG A 450 3.80 15.54 38.39
N THR A 451 2.51 15.69 38.11
CA THR A 451 1.48 14.91 38.81
C THR A 451 1.63 13.40 38.57
N CYS A 452 2.04 12.98 37.38
CA CYS A 452 2.25 11.58 37.01
C CYS A 452 3.61 11.00 37.46
N GLY A 453 4.46 11.77 38.15
CA GLY A 453 5.74 11.27 38.65
C GLY A 453 6.77 10.96 37.55
N LEU A 454 6.71 11.68 36.43
CA LEU A 454 7.57 11.48 35.25
C LEU A 454 8.74 12.48 35.18
N CYS A 455 8.99 13.20 36.26
CA CYS A 455 10.18 14.04 36.43
C CYS A 455 11.40 13.14 36.71
N LYS A 456 12.57 13.53 36.21
CA LYS A 456 13.84 12.82 36.45
C LYS A 456 14.71 13.59 37.45
N ALA A 457 15.68 12.92 38.07
CA ALA A 457 16.72 13.58 38.85
C ALA A 457 17.46 14.61 37.98
N GLY A 458 17.53 15.87 38.44
CA GLY A 458 18.11 17.00 37.72
C GLY A 458 17.11 17.92 36.99
N ASP A 459 15.81 17.61 36.96
CA ASP A 459 14.80 18.55 36.44
C ASP A 459 14.56 19.71 37.45
N LYS A 460 14.59 21.00 37.04
CA LYS A 460 14.11 22.09 37.94
C LYS A 460 12.60 21.95 38.11
N ILE A 461 12.14 21.88 39.35
CA ILE A 461 10.72 21.79 39.67
C ILE A 461 10.13 23.20 39.66
N VAL A 462 9.16 23.46 38.79
CA VAL A 462 8.42 24.74 38.81
C VAL A 462 7.13 24.56 39.59
N GLU A 463 6.98 25.34 40.65
CA GLU A 463 5.76 25.41 41.46
C GLU A 463 4.75 26.37 40.82
N GLU A 464 3.50 25.94 40.68
CA GLU A 464 2.42 26.85 40.30
C GLU A 464 1.95 27.61 41.54
N LYS A 465 2.06 28.95 41.51
CA LYS A 465 1.41 29.80 42.52
C LYS A 465 -0.09 29.52 42.48
N SER A 466 -0.62 29.07 43.61
CA SER A 466 -2.05 28.93 43.87
C SER A 466 -2.73 30.28 43.67
N THR A 467 -3.43 30.47 42.54
CA THR A 467 -4.42 31.55 42.45
C THR A 467 -5.70 31.12 43.17
N ASN A 468 -5.63 31.05 44.50
CA ASN A 468 -6.82 31.18 45.34
C ASN A 468 -7.15 32.68 45.41
N LYS A 469 -7.86 33.20 44.40
CA LYS A 469 -8.70 34.38 44.62
C LYS A 469 -10.06 33.87 45.09
N THR A 470 -10.18 33.70 46.40
CA THR A 470 -11.45 33.70 47.10
C THR A 470 -12.17 35.00 46.74
N ALA A 471 -13.29 34.90 46.04
CA ALA A 471 -14.21 36.01 45.87
C ALA A 471 -14.78 36.35 47.25
N LYS A 472 -14.16 37.32 47.95
CA LYS A 472 -14.79 37.98 49.09
C LYS A 472 -15.90 38.86 48.53
N SER A 473 -17.14 38.41 48.72
CA SER A 473 -18.34 39.23 48.65
C SER A 473 -18.15 40.46 49.53
N SER A 474 -18.03 41.64 48.91
CA SER A 474 -18.18 42.92 49.57
C SER A 474 -19.57 43.43 49.23
N ARG A 475 -20.53 43.19 50.11
CA ARG A 475 -21.77 43.99 50.18
C ARG A 475 -21.36 45.45 50.41
N ARG A 476 -21.64 46.32 49.45
CA ARG A 476 -21.90 47.74 49.69
C ARG A 476 -23.15 48.10 48.92
N GLY A 477 -24.17 48.47 49.68
CA GLY A 477 -25.46 48.92 49.16
C GLY A 477 -25.28 50.21 48.37
N HIS A 478 -25.98 50.28 47.24
CA HIS A 478 -26.35 51.55 46.65
C HIS A 478 -27.78 51.85 47.07
N THR A 479 -27.89 52.78 48.02
CA THR A 479 -29.09 53.53 48.34
C THR A 479 -29.52 54.29 47.09
N VAL A 480 -30.74 54.02 46.62
CA VAL A 480 -31.42 54.82 45.60
C VAL A 480 -31.89 56.11 46.27
N VAL A 481 -31.29 57.25 45.90
CA VAL A 481 -31.79 58.57 46.28
C VAL A 481 -32.74 59.01 45.17
N LEU A 482 -34.03 59.04 45.51
CA LEU A 482 -35.06 59.74 44.76
C LEU A 482 -34.86 61.24 44.98
N ARG A 483 -34.84 62.03 43.91
CA ARG A 483 -35.18 63.45 43.94
C ARG A 483 -36.14 63.75 42.80
N SER A 484 -37.36 64.07 43.20
CA SER A 484 -38.41 64.76 42.45
C SER A 484 -38.13 66.26 42.39
N THR A 485 -38.59 66.89 41.31
CA THR A 485 -39.18 68.24 41.14
C THR A 485 -39.31 68.42 39.61
N GLU A 486 -40.52 68.38 39.02
CA GLU A 486 -41.45 69.52 38.81
C GLU A 486 -40.75 70.65 38.00
N ASP A 487 -41.27 71.24 36.93
CA ASP A 487 -42.64 71.38 36.41
C ASP A 487 -42.61 72.18 35.07
N LYS A 488 -43.75 72.24 34.35
CA LYS A 488 -44.18 73.16 33.25
C LYS A 488 -43.69 72.82 31.81
N ASP A 489 -44.50 72.74 30.75
CA ASP A 489 -45.90 73.12 30.47
C ASP A 489 -46.67 72.00 29.75
#